data_AF-A0A3M1KHQ2-F1
#
_entry.id   AF-A0A3M1KHQ2-F1
#
_cell.length_a   1.000
_cell.length_b   1.000
_cell.length_c   1.000
_cell.angle_alpha   90.00
_cell.angle_beta   90.00
_cell.angle_gamma   90.00
#
_symmetry.space_group_name_H-M   'P 1'
#
loop_
_entity.id
_entity.type
_entity.pdbx_description
1 polymer ?
#
loop_
_entity_poly.entity_id
_entity_poly.type
_entity_poly.pdbx_seq_one_letter_code
_entity_poly.pdbx_strand_id
1 'polypeptide(L)'
;MMEYDDLRLGDYAEGYRFACRCRACGFAWYERPGELLERAGFHDRMRLDEVEATLRCRRARDHPRRSRAGVTVLPLRERRTHHFVGGLA
;
A
#
# COMPACT_ATOMS: atom_id res chain seq x y z
N MET A 1 15.61 -22.47 -6.50
CA MET A 1 14.39 -21.76 -6.07
C MET A 1 14.77 -20.30 -5.89
N MET A 2 14.29 -19.39 -6.73
CA MET A 2 14.55 -17.96 -6.52
C MET A 2 13.55 -17.45 -5.46
N GLU A 3 14.05 -17.12 -4.28
CA GLU A 3 13.30 -16.46 -3.21
C GLU A 3 13.02 -15.00 -3.63
N TYR A 4 11.79 -14.71 -4.02
CA TYR A 4 11.33 -13.37 -4.42
C TYR A 4 10.64 -12.62 -3.25
N ASP A 5 11.09 -12.85 -2.00
CA ASP A 5 10.37 -12.42 -0.80
C ASP A 5 11.15 -11.40 0.07
N ASP A 6 12.07 -10.62 -0.50
CA ASP A 6 12.76 -9.53 0.23
C ASP A 6 12.35 -8.12 -0.24
N LEU A 7 11.22 -7.97 -0.94
CA LEU A 7 10.73 -6.62 -1.27
C LEU A 7 10.24 -5.89 -0.02
N ARG A 8 11.03 -4.92 0.40
CA ARG A 8 10.81 -4.08 1.58
C ARG A 8 10.08 -2.79 1.19
N LEU A 9 9.49 -2.14 2.19
CA LEU A 9 8.80 -0.85 2.04
C LEU A 9 9.68 0.22 1.38
N GLY A 10 10.98 0.26 1.72
CA GLY A 10 11.94 1.19 1.14
C GLY A 10 12.15 1.00 -0.38
N ASP A 11 12.03 -0.22 -0.89
CA ASP A 11 12.18 -0.53 -2.32
C ASP A 11 11.07 0.11 -3.18
N TYR A 12 9.94 0.43 -2.54
CA TYR A 12 8.79 1.08 -3.17
C TYR A 12 8.82 2.61 -3.06
N ALA A 13 9.82 3.22 -2.39
CA ALA A 13 9.80 4.65 -2.06
C ALA A 13 9.61 5.58 -3.28
N GLU A 14 10.18 5.24 -4.44
CA GLU A 14 10.11 6.06 -5.65
C GLU A 14 9.13 5.50 -6.70
N GLY A 15 8.10 6.29 -7.01
CA GLY A 15 7.20 5.99 -8.14
C GLY A 15 6.20 4.87 -7.88
N TYR A 16 6.00 4.45 -6.63
CA TYR A 16 4.90 3.56 -6.24
C TYR A 16 3.88 4.28 -5.36
N ARG A 17 2.65 3.76 -5.39
CA ARG A 17 1.59 4.05 -4.43
C ARG A 17 1.04 2.75 -3.90
N PHE A 18 0.61 2.73 -2.66
CA PHE A 18 -0.09 1.60 -2.07
C PHE A 18 -1.59 1.83 -2.15
N ALA A 19 -2.28 0.94 -2.86
CA ALA A 19 -3.72 0.82 -2.75
C ALA A 19 -4.06 -0.02 -1.52
N CYS A 20 -4.56 0.64 -0.50
CA CYS A 20 -4.94 0.05 0.76
C CYS A 20 -6.46 -0.19 0.77
N ARG A 21 -6.90 -1.40 1.12
CA ARG A 21 -8.33 -1.73 1.27
C ARG A 21 -8.59 -2.40 2.60
N CYS A 22 -9.47 -1.83 3.41
CA CYS A 22 -9.86 -2.45 4.66
C CYS A 22 -10.70 -3.69 4.43
N ARG A 23 -10.32 -4.83 5.03
CA ARG A 23 -11.06 -6.09 4.94
C ARG A 23 -12.39 -6.08 5.71
N ALA A 24 -12.55 -5.18 6.67
CA ALA A 24 -13.77 -5.09 7.49
C ALA A 24 -14.90 -4.27 6.84
N CYS A 25 -14.58 -3.08 6.33
CA CYS A 25 -15.58 -2.15 5.76
C CYS A 25 -15.48 -1.99 4.25
N GLY A 26 -14.46 -2.55 3.60
CA GLY A 26 -14.24 -2.42 2.16
C GLY A 26 -13.73 -1.04 1.72
N PHE A 27 -13.52 -0.10 2.64
CA PHE A 27 -13.00 1.23 2.31
C PHE A 27 -11.63 1.10 1.66
N ALA A 28 -11.46 1.73 0.49
CA ALA A 28 -10.21 1.76 -0.25
C ALA A 28 -9.63 3.18 -0.25
N TRP A 29 -8.32 3.29 -0.06
CA TRP A 29 -7.58 4.54 -0.09
C TRP A 29 -6.18 4.32 -0.64
N TYR A 30 -5.49 5.40 -0.99
CA TYR A 30 -4.13 5.35 -1.51
C TYR A 30 -3.19 6.02 -0.53
N GLU A 31 -2.08 5.36 -0.22
CA GLU A 31 -0.98 5.92 0.57
C GLU A 31 0.29 5.93 -0.28
N ARG A 32 1.19 6.88 -0.03
CA ARG A 32 2.53 6.86 -0.61
C ARG A 32 3.50 6.16 0.35
N PRO A 33 4.43 5.33 -0.14
CA PRO A 33 5.47 4.72 0.68
C PRO A 33 6.27 5.77 1.47
N GLY A 34 6.63 6.89 0.83
CA GLY A 34 7.29 8.01 1.51
C GLY A 34 6.50 8.52 2.72
N GLU A 35 5.19 8.77 2.56
CA GLU A 35 4.34 9.22 3.67
C GLU A 35 4.14 8.15 4.75
N LEU A 36 4.17 6.86 4.39
CA LEU A 36 4.16 5.79 5.38
C LEU A 36 5.45 5.78 6.19
N LEU A 37 6.62 5.92 5.55
CA LEU A 37 7.92 5.97 6.20
C LEU A 37 8.06 7.17 7.15
N GLU A 38 7.36 8.28 6.89
CA GLU A 38 7.30 9.42 7.79
C GLU A 38 6.40 9.20 9.02
N ARG A 39 5.51 8.19 9.01
CA ARG A 39 4.61 7.89 10.13
C ARG A 39 5.30 7.00 11.17
N ALA A 40 5.13 7.35 12.44
CA ALA A 40 5.58 6.53 13.56
C ALA A 40 4.98 5.12 13.49
N GLY A 41 5.84 4.10 13.42
CA GLY A 41 5.47 2.68 13.33
C GLY A 41 5.79 2.00 12.00
N PHE A 42 6.27 2.74 10.99
CA PHE A 42 6.77 2.18 9.74
C PHE A 42 8.26 2.48 9.57
N HIS A 43 8.99 1.57 8.92
CA HIS A 43 10.42 1.71 8.65
C HIS A 43 10.81 1.09 7.31
N ASP A 44 11.95 1.50 6.75
CA ASP A 44 12.41 1.08 5.41
C ASP A 44 12.50 -0.44 5.27
N ARG A 45 12.90 -1.14 6.34
CA ARG A 45 13.06 -2.60 6.39
C ARG A 45 11.75 -3.37 6.54
N MET A 46 10.61 -2.68 6.65
CA MET A 46 9.33 -3.33 6.91
C MET A 46 8.89 -4.11 5.67
N ARG A 47 8.43 -5.34 5.90
CA ARG A 47 7.80 -6.19 4.87
C ARG A 47 6.43 -5.63 4.48
N LEU A 48 5.98 -5.91 3.26
CA LEU A 48 4.62 -5.54 2.86
C LEU A 48 3.54 -6.19 3.76
N ASP A 49 3.75 -7.45 4.19
CA ASP A 49 2.84 -8.15 5.11
C ASP A 49 2.78 -7.47 6.50
N GLU A 50 3.91 -7.00 7.01
CA GLU A 50 3.96 -6.21 8.25
C GLU A 50 3.25 -4.85 8.10
N VAL A 51 3.37 -4.23 6.93
CA VAL A 51 2.63 -3.02 6.58
C VAL A 51 1.12 -3.30 6.60
N GLU A 52 0.66 -4.39 5.99
CA GLU A 52 -0.74 -4.84 5.99
C GLU A 52 -1.31 -5.10 7.40
N ALA A 53 -0.47 -5.64 8.29
CA ALA A 53 -0.80 -5.90 9.69
C ALA A 53 -0.82 -4.62 10.56
N THR A 54 0.08 -3.68 10.26
CA THR A 54 0.25 -2.43 11.02
C THR A 54 -0.75 -1.36 10.57
N LEU A 55 -1.08 -1.32 9.27
CA LEU A 55 -2.01 -0.35 8.74
C LEU A 55 -3.40 -0.52 9.34
N ARG A 56 -3.95 0.60 9.81
CA ARG A 56 -5.33 0.65 10.31
C ARG A 56 -6.23 1.31 9.29
N CYS A 57 -7.48 0.88 9.28
CA CYS A 57 -8.49 1.54 8.49
C CYS A 57 -8.62 3.02 8.89
N ARG A 58 -8.60 3.93 7.92
CA ARG A 58 -8.90 5.36 8.15
C ARG A 58 -10.31 5.57 8.71
N ARG A 59 -11.23 4.63 8.45
CA ARG A 59 -12.59 4.58 9.00
C ARG A 59 -12.72 3.62 10.19
N ALA A 60 -11.65 3.41 10.95
CA ALA A 60 -11.72 2.55 12.15
C ALA A 60 -12.80 3.01 13.15
N ARG A 61 -13.14 4.30 13.16
CA ARG A 61 -14.26 4.87 13.94
C ARG A 61 -15.62 4.30 13.54
N ASP A 62 -15.82 3.95 12.27
CA ASP A 62 -17.06 3.39 11.74
C ASP A 62 -17.22 1.89 12.11
N HIS A 63 -16.14 1.21 12.48
CA HIS A 63 -16.17 -0.22 12.85
C HIS A 63 -15.10 -0.60 13.90
N PRO A 64 -15.21 -0.06 15.14
CA PRO A 64 -14.16 -0.20 16.17
C PRO A 64 -13.84 -1.66 16.51
N ARG A 65 -14.85 -2.54 16.50
CA ARG A 65 -14.68 -3.98 16.77
C ARG A 65 -13.95 -4.76 15.68
N ARG A 66 -13.93 -4.26 14.44
CA ARG A 66 -13.27 -4.90 13.29
C ARG A 66 -12.04 -4.13 12.80
N SER A 67 -11.55 -3.18 13.60
CA SER A 67 -10.37 -2.36 13.27
C SER A 67 -9.08 -3.18 13.14
N ARG A 68 -9.04 -4.40 13.70
CA ARG A 68 -7.93 -5.36 13.59
C ARG A 68 -8.07 -6.38 12.46
N ALA A 69 -9.08 -6.27 11.60
CA ALA A 69 -9.29 -7.24 10.51
C ALA A 69 -8.20 -7.24 9.42
N GLY A 70 -7.15 -6.42 9.57
CA GLY A 70 -6.10 -6.21 8.60
C GLY A 70 -6.53 -5.32 7.43
N VAL A 71 -5.54 -4.78 6.75
CA VAL A 71 -5.72 -3.99 5.53
C VAL A 71 -5.01 -4.74 4.42
N THR A 72 -5.67 -4.94 3.28
CA THR A 72 -5.00 -5.45 2.09
C THR A 72 -4.24 -4.31 1.44
N VAL A 73 -2.94 -4.48 1.21
CA VAL A 73 -2.09 -3.48 0.56
C VAL A 73 -1.62 -4.01 -0.78
N LEU A 74 -1.83 -3.24 -1.84
CA LEU A 74 -1.40 -3.58 -3.19
C LEU A 74 -0.43 -2.49 -3.71
N PRO A 75 0.84 -2.83 -4.02
CA PRO A 75 1.78 -1.90 -4.62
C PRO A 75 1.35 -1.61 -6.07
N LEU A 76 1.05 -0.36 -6.35
CA LEU A 76 0.77 0.16 -7.68
C LEU A 76 1.97 0.99 -8.14
N ARG A 77 2.63 0.56 -9.20
CA ARG A 77 3.65 1.39 -9.85
C ARG A 77 2.95 2.53 -10.59
N GLU A 78 3.24 3.76 -10.19
CA GLU A 78 2.80 4.96 -10.88
C GLU A 78 3.60 5.05 -12.18
N ARG A 79 3.14 4.32 -13.22
CA ARG A 79 3.65 4.54 -14.57
C ARG A 79 3.26 5.96 -14.94
N ARG A 80 4.25 6.86 -15.03
CA ARG A 80 4.10 8.05 -15.89
C ARG A 80 3.73 7.50 -17.26
N THR A 81 2.46 7.61 -17.62
CA THR A 81 2.00 7.33 -18.97
C THR A 81 2.67 8.35 -19.88
N HIS A 82 3.86 8.00 -20.38
CA HIS A 82 4.28 8.48 -21.68
C HIS A 82 3.14 8.09 -22.62
N HIS A 83 2.49 9.12 -23.15
CA HIS A 83 1.40 9.08 -24.11
C HIS A 83 1.41 7.80 -24.95
N PHE A 84 0.45 6.92 -24.72
CA PHE A 84 0.08 5.95 -25.74
C PHE A 84 -0.93 6.66 -26.65
N VAL A 85 -0.43 7.40 -27.64
CA VAL A 85 -1.26 7.88 -28.77
C VAL A 85 -1.35 6.73 -29.76
N GLY A 86 -2.13 5.71 -29.42
CA GLY A 86 -2.50 4.63 -30.35
C GLY A 86 -3.65 5.08 -31.22
N GLY A 87 -3.42 6.08 -32.08
CA GLY A 87 -4.36 6.44 -33.14
C GLY A 87 -4.22 5.46 -34.30
N LEU A 88 -5.00 4.38 -34.29
CA LEU A 88 -5.36 3.65 -35.50
C LEU A 88 -6.69 4.25 -35.98
N ALA A 89 -6.61 5.12 -36.99
CA ALA A 89 -7.72 5.50 -37.86
C ALA A 89 -7.15 5.90 -39.21
#